data_AF-A0A167SMX4-F1
#
_entry.id   AF-A0A167SMX4-F1
#
_cell.length_a   1.000
_cell.length_b   1.000
_cell.length_c   1.000
_cell.angle_alpha   90.00
_cell.angle_beta   90.00
_cell.angle_gamma   90.00
#
_symmetry.space_group_name_H-M   'P 1'
#
loop_
_entity.id
_entity.type
_entity.pdbx_description
1 polymer ?
#
loop_
_entity_poly.entity_id
_entity_poly.type
_entity_poly.pdbx_seq_one_letter_code
_entity_poly.pdbx_strand_id
1 'polypeptide(L)'
;SLPKLPVPALPATFARLKQSLIPLASSPSELAAANSKIDAFAEIAGPELQKRLLKHAEGREHWLEAWWDDLAYQSYRDSIIINVSYFYGFTPQPAHLPQSPAARAASIAHGALLFRRKLCEGTLAPDVGGRCMDSFRWMFDCSRVPGPSGIDWSITHAASASHENPHIVVFRGNVPWKVQASSFADLERAFQQDPGLVWSMFDPKKVNLRAFHLRQGALQAKGRHNWQTAGRRESHIYGNSAHGPPVGLLPTQNRDVWAAVYPLLTASPVNADIIHTIHSAAFCVSLDAAHPPDADPHRPVNFSRALWHGGKGGKALGNRWVDKPVSFIVYDDASAGIMCEHSMMDGTPT
;
A
#
# COMPACT_ATOMS: atom_id res chain seq x y z
N SER A 1 3.57 -30.81 -1.95
CA SER A 1 3.34 -29.86 -0.83
C SER A 1 4.62 -29.08 -0.61
N LEU A 2 4.50 -27.83 -0.14
CA LEU A 2 5.67 -26.99 0.18
C LEU A 2 6.25 -27.41 1.54
N PRO A 3 7.58 -27.34 1.75
CA PRO A 3 8.16 -27.55 3.07
C PRO A 3 7.76 -26.40 4.00
N LYS A 4 7.53 -26.71 5.28
CA LYS A 4 7.32 -25.69 6.32
C LYS A 4 8.61 -24.91 6.56
N LEU A 5 8.49 -23.65 6.99
CA LEU A 5 9.64 -22.85 7.39
C LEU A 5 10.35 -23.55 8.57
N PRO A 6 11.63 -23.96 8.43
CA PRO A 6 12.34 -24.61 9.52
C PRO A 6 12.63 -23.61 10.65
N VAL A 7 12.81 -24.12 11.86
CA VAL A 7 13.45 -23.38 12.96
C VAL A 7 14.95 -23.72 12.92
N PRO A 8 15.84 -22.77 12.58
CA PRO A 8 17.27 -23.04 12.51
C PRO A 8 17.84 -23.48 13.87
N ALA A 9 18.87 -24.32 13.84
CA ALA A 9 19.58 -24.71 15.05
C ALA A 9 20.28 -23.50 15.68
N LEU A 10 20.09 -23.34 16.99
CA LEU A 10 20.57 -22.17 17.73
C LEU A 10 22.09 -21.92 17.57
N PRO A 11 22.98 -22.94 17.64
CA PRO A 11 24.42 -22.73 17.42
C PRO A 11 24.75 -22.22 16.01
N ALA A 12 24.04 -22.71 14.99
CA ALA A 12 24.23 -22.27 13.60
C ALA A 12 23.82 -20.81 13.41
N THR A 13 22.72 -20.38 14.04
CA THR A 13 22.28 -18.98 14.05
C THR A 13 23.33 -18.08 14.70
N PHE A 14 23.88 -18.46 15.85
CA PHE A 14 24.91 -17.65 16.52
C PHE A 14 26.22 -17.58 15.74
N ALA A 15 26.69 -18.70 15.17
CA ALA A 15 27.89 -18.70 14.34
C ALA A 15 27.74 -17.74 13.15
N ARG A 16 26.59 -17.76 12.47
CA ARG A 16 26.29 -16.84 11.37
C ARG A 16 26.19 -15.39 11.86
N LEU A 17 25.53 -15.13 12.99
CA LEU A 17 25.42 -13.79 13.55
C LEU A 17 26.80 -13.20 13.85
N LYS A 18 27.68 -13.94 14.55
CA LYS A 18 29.04 -13.50 14.84
C LYS A 18 29.83 -13.19 13.58
N GLN A 19 29.73 -14.05 12.56
CA GLN A 19 30.38 -13.82 11.26
C GLN A 19 29.86 -12.55 10.57
N SER A 20 28.54 -12.31 10.61
CA SER A 20 27.92 -11.13 10.02
C SER A 20 28.29 -9.82 10.74
N LEU A 21 28.68 -9.89 12.01
CA LEU A 21 29.12 -8.71 12.79
C LEU A 21 30.55 -8.28 12.49
N ILE A 22 31.41 -9.17 11.99
CA ILE A 22 32.83 -8.86 11.69
C ILE A 22 33.00 -7.60 10.81
N PRO A 23 32.32 -7.46 9.65
CA PRO A 23 32.47 -6.27 8.81
C PRO A 23 31.70 -5.04 9.32
N LEU A 24 30.82 -5.19 10.31
CA LEU A 24 29.97 -4.11 10.84
C LEU A 24 30.55 -3.47 12.09
N ALA A 25 31.40 -4.18 12.85
CA ALA A 25 31.98 -3.68 14.08
C ALA A 25 32.95 -2.53 13.80
N SER A 26 32.79 -1.43 14.55
CA SER A 26 33.65 -0.25 14.45
C SER A 26 35.04 -0.50 15.04
N SER A 27 35.17 -1.49 15.93
CA SER A 27 36.44 -1.86 16.55
C SER A 27 36.49 -3.34 16.97
N PRO A 28 37.70 -3.89 17.19
CA PRO A 28 37.85 -5.23 17.76
C PRO A 28 37.21 -5.38 19.14
N SER A 29 37.21 -4.32 19.96
CA SER A 29 36.62 -4.36 21.31
C SER A 29 35.09 -4.42 21.27
N GLU A 30 34.46 -3.72 20.33
CA GLU A 30 33.01 -3.81 20.09
C GLU A 30 32.61 -5.22 19.66
N LEU A 31 33.32 -5.80 18.68
CA LEU A 31 33.08 -7.17 18.22
C LEU A 31 33.24 -8.19 19.35
N ALA A 32 34.29 -8.06 20.16
CA ALA A 32 34.53 -8.93 21.32
C ALA A 32 33.40 -8.82 22.36
N ALA A 33 32.92 -7.60 22.64
CA ALA A 33 31.81 -7.37 23.55
C ALA A 33 30.49 -7.96 23.02
N ALA A 34 30.21 -7.82 21.72
CA ALA A 34 29.04 -8.42 21.07
C ALA A 34 29.09 -9.95 21.12
N ASN A 35 30.24 -10.54 20.78
CA ASN A 35 30.45 -11.99 20.83
C ASN A 35 30.24 -12.54 22.24
N SER A 36 30.78 -11.86 23.26
CA SER A 36 30.61 -12.24 24.67
C SER A 36 29.15 -12.23 25.11
N LYS A 37 28.35 -11.26 24.64
CA LYS A 37 26.89 -11.21 24.90
C LYS A 37 26.14 -12.34 24.20
N ILE A 38 26.53 -12.69 22.97
CA ILE A 38 25.95 -13.81 22.23
C ILE A 38 26.23 -15.13 22.97
N ASP A 39 27.46 -15.32 23.48
CA ASP A 39 27.82 -16.52 24.23
C ASP A 39 27.07 -16.61 25.56
N ALA A 40 26.98 -15.51 26.32
CA ALA A 40 26.19 -15.46 27.55
C ALA A 40 24.70 -15.77 27.29
N PHE A 41 24.13 -15.25 26.18
CA PHE A 41 22.77 -15.58 25.79
C PHE A 41 22.63 -17.07 25.43
N ALA A 42 23.61 -17.64 24.73
CA ALA A 42 23.61 -19.06 24.33
C ALA A 42 23.60 -20.01 25.53
N GLU A 43 24.22 -19.63 26.65
CA GLU A 43 24.26 -20.42 27.87
C GLU A 43 23.03 -20.21 28.77
N ILE A 44 22.55 -18.97 28.90
CA ILE A 44 21.54 -18.62 29.90
C ILE A 44 20.12 -18.75 29.35
N ALA A 45 19.77 -17.97 28.32
CA ALA A 45 18.38 -17.81 27.89
C ALA A 45 18.05 -18.54 26.57
N GLY A 46 19.05 -18.70 25.71
CA GLY A 46 18.92 -19.27 24.38
C GLY A 46 18.26 -20.64 24.34
N PRO A 47 18.67 -21.64 25.17
CA PRO A 47 18.09 -22.98 25.11
C PRO A 47 16.59 -23.01 25.43
N GLU A 48 16.16 -22.26 26.44
CA GLU A 48 14.75 -22.17 26.82
C GLU A 48 13.93 -21.44 25.75
N LEU A 49 14.46 -20.36 25.16
CA LEU A 49 13.78 -19.65 24.07
C LEU A 49 13.69 -20.49 22.79
N GLN A 50 14.74 -21.25 22.44
CA GLN A 50 14.70 -22.19 21.32
C GLN A 50 13.66 -23.29 21.54
N LYS A 51 13.56 -23.83 22.76
CA LYS A 51 12.53 -24.81 23.11
C LYS A 51 11.12 -24.24 22.96
N ARG A 52 10.88 -23.01 23.41
CA ARG A 52 9.59 -22.31 23.23
C ARG A 52 9.29 -22.06 21.76
N LEU A 53 10.29 -21.69 20.96
CA LEU A 53 10.14 -21.47 19.53
C LEU A 53 9.79 -22.76 18.79
N LEU A 54 10.44 -23.87 19.11
CA LEU A 54 10.11 -25.19 18.55
C LEU A 54 8.68 -25.59 18.90
N LYS A 55 8.27 -25.44 20.17
CA LYS A 55 6.89 -25.66 20.61
C LYS A 55 5.88 -24.72 19.92
N HIS A 56 6.27 -23.49 19.62
CA HIS A 56 5.47 -22.56 18.83
C HIS A 56 5.40 -22.99 17.36
N ALA A 57 6.45 -23.58 16.80
CA ALA A 57 6.41 -24.09 15.42
C ALA A 57 5.54 -25.36 15.30
N GLU A 58 5.44 -26.17 16.35
CA GLU A 58 4.59 -27.37 16.38
C GLU A 58 3.13 -27.05 16.04
N GLY A 59 2.56 -27.79 15.08
CA GLY A 59 1.17 -27.66 14.65
C GLY A 59 0.84 -26.42 13.80
N ARG A 60 1.79 -25.50 13.59
CA ARG A 60 1.60 -24.33 12.70
C ARG A 60 2.07 -24.65 11.28
N GLU A 61 1.48 -24.00 10.29
CA GLU A 61 1.94 -24.08 8.90
C GLU A 61 3.17 -23.18 8.68
N HIS A 62 3.14 -21.97 9.24
CA HIS A 62 4.25 -21.02 9.22
C HIS A 62 4.39 -20.35 10.60
N TRP A 63 5.51 -20.60 11.29
CA TRP A 63 5.68 -20.14 12.68
C TRP A 63 5.96 -18.64 12.80
N LEU A 64 6.50 -18.02 11.73
CA LEU A 64 6.99 -16.65 11.71
C LEU A 64 6.00 -15.64 11.11
N GLU A 65 4.99 -16.08 10.36
CA GLU A 65 4.16 -15.20 9.49
C GLU A 65 3.52 -14.07 10.29
N ALA A 66 2.69 -14.41 11.28
CA ALA A 66 2.02 -13.42 12.11
C ALA A 66 3.00 -12.49 12.84
N TRP A 67 4.14 -13.01 13.33
CA TRP A 67 5.14 -12.17 13.99
C TRP A 67 5.83 -11.22 13.02
N TRP A 68 6.12 -11.68 11.81
CA TRP A 68 6.73 -10.87 10.76
C TRP A 68 5.78 -9.77 10.31
N ASP A 69 4.55 -10.11 9.97
CA ASP A 69 3.55 -9.15 9.50
C ASP A 69 3.28 -8.08 10.57
N ASP A 70 3.11 -8.50 11.83
CA ASP A 70 2.87 -7.60 12.95
C ASP A 70 4.07 -6.68 13.21
N LEU A 71 5.27 -7.24 13.38
CA LEU A 71 6.46 -6.48 13.79
C LEU A 71 7.04 -5.63 12.66
N ALA A 72 7.08 -6.16 11.44
CA ALA A 72 7.71 -5.45 10.31
C ALA A 72 6.78 -4.38 9.73
N TYR A 73 5.46 -4.59 9.77
CA TYR A 73 4.53 -3.73 9.02
C TYR A 73 3.34 -3.23 9.83
N GLN A 74 2.54 -4.11 10.45
CA GLN A 74 1.25 -3.68 11.01
C GLN A 74 1.41 -2.80 12.27
N SER A 75 2.43 -3.06 13.08
CA SER A 75 2.78 -2.23 14.24
C SER A 75 3.71 -1.05 13.90
N TYR A 76 4.19 -0.93 12.67
CA TYR A 76 4.95 0.24 12.22
C TYR A 76 4.03 1.45 12.11
N ARG A 77 4.31 2.54 12.84
CA ARG A 77 3.36 3.65 13.05
C ARG A 77 3.64 4.90 12.23
N ASP A 78 4.83 5.04 11.64
CA ASP A 78 5.06 6.16 10.72
C ASP A 78 4.24 6.01 9.44
N SER A 79 4.18 7.08 8.65
CA SER A 79 3.49 7.02 7.35
C SER A 79 3.98 5.85 6.52
N ILE A 80 3.06 5.11 5.91
CA ILE A 80 3.43 4.03 4.98
C ILE A 80 4.00 4.57 3.67
N ILE A 81 3.84 5.86 3.38
CA ILE A 81 4.50 6.50 2.25
C ILE A 81 5.98 6.66 2.57
N ILE A 82 6.84 6.33 1.60
CA ILE A 82 8.30 6.27 1.74
C ILE A 82 8.79 5.12 2.63
N ASN A 83 8.21 4.93 3.81
CA ASN A 83 8.77 4.03 4.80
C ASN A 83 8.37 2.55 4.61
N VAL A 84 7.23 2.28 3.96
CA VAL A 84 6.71 0.91 3.77
C VAL A 84 6.38 0.64 2.30
N SER A 85 5.65 1.56 1.66
CA SER A 85 5.18 1.40 0.29
C SER A 85 6.31 1.58 -0.72
N TYR A 86 6.29 0.76 -1.76
CA TYR A 86 7.24 0.81 -2.88
C TYR A 86 6.53 1.15 -4.19
N PHE A 87 7.30 1.35 -5.25
CA PHE A 87 6.78 1.71 -6.56
C PHE A 87 7.62 1.12 -7.69
N TYR A 88 7.01 0.96 -8.85
CA TYR A 88 7.70 0.67 -10.11
C TYR A 88 7.20 1.58 -11.22
N GLY A 89 8.13 2.13 -12.00
CA GLY A 89 7.82 2.79 -13.27
C GLY A 89 7.70 1.76 -14.39
N PHE A 90 6.71 1.91 -15.26
CA PHE A 90 6.56 1.04 -16.42
C PHE A 90 7.29 1.59 -17.64
N THR A 91 7.73 0.67 -18.50
CA THR A 91 8.27 1.03 -19.82
C THR A 91 7.18 1.65 -20.69
N PRO A 92 7.55 2.41 -21.74
CA PRO A 92 6.59 2.99 -22.67
C PRO A 92 5.62 1.95 -23.25
N GLN A 93 4.40 2.39 -23.58
CA GLN A 93 3.42 1.53 -24.22
C GLN A 93 3.93 1.03 -25.57
N PRO A 94 3.67 -0.24 -25.95
CA PRO A 94 4.01 -0.71 -27.28
C PRO A 94 3.45 0.22 -28.36
N ALA A 95 4.30 0.66 -29.30
CA ALA A 95 3.98 1.71 -30.26
C ALA A 95 2.80 1.40 -31.19
N HIS A 96 2.45 0.11 -31.35
CA HIS A 96 1.34 -0.34 -32.19
C HIS A 96 -0.03 -0.24 -31.50
N LEU A 97 -0.08 0.03 -30.19
CA LEU A 97 -1.33 0.21 -29.44
C LEU A 97 -1.76 1.68 -29.44
N PRO A 98 -3.02 2.01 -29.10
CA PRO A 98 -3.43 3.40 -28.94
C PRO A 98 -2.65 4.08 -27.81
N GLN A 99 -2.08 5.25 -28.10
CA GLN A 99 -1.13 5.96 -27.22
C GLN A 99 -1.80 6.98 -26.27
N SER A 100 -3.13 6.97 -26.17
CA SER A 100 -3.82 7.89 -25.25
C SER A 100 -3.68 7.42 -23.79
N PRO A 101 -3.67 8.34 -22.81
CA PRO A 101 -3.65 7.97 -21.39
C PRO A 101 -4.80 7.04 -20.99
N ALA A 102 -5.99 7.26 -21.57
CA ALA A 102 -7.15 6.40 -21.32
C ALA A 102 -6.93 4.98 -21.86
N ALA A 103 -6.40 4.83 -23.07
CA ALA A 103 -6.08 3.52 -23.62
C ALA A 103 -4.96 2.82 -22.85
N ARG A 104 -3.96 3.58 -22.35
CA ARG A 104 -2.91 3.08 -21.48
C ARG A 104 -3.49 2.54 -20.17
N ALA A 105 -4.33 3.32 -19.50
CA ALA A 105 -5.03 2.91 -18.28
C ALA A 105 -5.92 1.68 -18.50
N ALA A 106 -6.67 1.65 -19.60
CA ALA A 106 -7.51 0.51 -19.99
C ALA A 106 -6.68 -0.75 -20.20
N SER A 107 -5.54 -0.65 -20.88
CA SER A 107 -4.64 -1.77 -21.12
C SER A 107 -4.07 -2.36 -19.83
N ILE A 108 -3.58 -1.50 -18.93
CA ILE A 108 -3.04 -1.90 -17.64
C ILE A 108 -4.12 -2.54 -16.77
N ALA A 109 -5.26 -1.87 -16.61
CA ALA A 109 -6.37 -2.37 -15.79
C ALA A 109 -6.92 -3.70 -16.33
N HIS A 110 -7.10 -3.81 -17.64
CA HIS A 110 -7.57 -5.04 -18.26
C HIS A 110 -6.57 -6.20 -18.06
N GLY A 111 -5.26 -5.94 -18.23
CA GLY A 111 -4.22 -6.93 -17.97
C GLY A 111 -4.23 -7.42 -16.50
N ALA A 112 -4.33 -6.49 -15.55
CA ALA A 112 -4.41 -6.81 -14.13
C ALA A 112 -5.66 -7.64 -13.78
N LEU A 113 -6.81 -7.35 -14.41
CA LEU A 113 -8.05 -8.11 -14.21
C LEU A 113 -7.99 -9.51 -14.81
N LEU A 114 -7.35 -9.68 -15.98
CA LEU A 114 -7.10 -11.00 -16.55
C LEU A 114 -6.18 -11.83 -15.64
N PHE A 115 -5.16 -11.20 -15.06
CA PHE A 115 -4.28 -11.85 -14.09
C PHE A 115 -5.05 -12.23 -12.81
N ARG A 116 -5.81 -11.29 -12.24
CA ARG A 116 -6.70 -11.55 -11.09
C ARG A 116 -7.64 -12.72 -11.35
N ARG A 117 -8.28 -12.78 -12.54
CA ARG A 117 -9.17 -13.89 -12.90
C ARG A 117 -8.46 -15.24 -12.81
N LYS A 118 -7.25 -15.35 -13.37
CA LYS A 118 -6.45 -16.58 -13.28
C LYS A 118 -6.11 -16.96 -11.84
N LEU A 119 -5.82 -15.96 -11.00
CA LEU A 119 -5.58 -16.18 -9.57
C LEU A 119 -6.84 -16.71 -8.87
N CYS A 120 -7.99 -16.05 -9.06
CA CYS A 120 -9.27 -16.46 -8.45
C CYS A 120 -9.74 -17.84 -8.91
N GLU A 121 -9.48 -18.20 -10.18
CA GLU A 121 -9.82 -19.51 -10.74
C GLU A 121 -8.80 -20.60 -10.40
N GLY A 122 -7.66 -20.25 -9.78
CA GLY A 122 -6.58 -21.20 -9.51
C GLY A 122 -5.89 -21.72 -10.77
N THR A 123 -5.97 -20.99 -11.88
CA THR A 123 -5.39 -21.35 -13.19
C THR A 123 -4.03 -20.69 -13.44
N LEU A 124 -3.58 -19.83 -12.53
CA LEU A 124 -2.23 -19.29 -12.55
C LEU A 124 -1.21 -20.42 -12.33
N ALA A 125 -0.25 -20.55 -13.25
CA ALA A 125 0.83 -21.51 -13.10
C ALA A 125 1.66 -21.17 -11.86
N PRO A 126 2.16 -22.18 -11.10
CA PRO A 126 3.09 -21.94 -10.01
C PRO A 126 4.31 -21.14 -10.48
N ASP A 127 4.78 -20.22 -9.63
CA ASP A 127 6.00 -19.45 -9.90
C ASP A 127 7.23 -20.38 -10.04
N VAL A 128 8.23 -19.90 -10.76
CA VAL A 128 9.43 -20.65 -11.13
C VAL A 128 10.10 -21.23 -9.88
N GLY A 129 10.27 -22.55 -9.87
CA GLY A 129 10.90 -23.28 -8.76
C GLY A 129 9.92 -23.74 -7.67
N GLY A 130 8.61 -23.65 -7.89
CA GLY A 130 7.61 -24.18 -6.96
C GLY A 130 7.54 -23.40 -5.66
N ARG A 131 7.58 -22.06 -5.75
CA ARG A 131 7.47 -21.17 -4.58
C ARG A 131 6.03 -21.09 -4.06
N CYS A 132 5.90 -20.62 -2.83
CA CYS A 132 4.60 -20.31 -2.24
C CYS A 132 3.89 -19.23 -3.05
N MET A 133 2.62 -19.46 -3.40
CA MET A 133 1.78 -18.51 -4.13
C MET A 133 0.82 -17.75 -3.21
N ASP A 134 0.93 -17.91 -1.88
CA ASP A 134 -0.03 -17.36 -0.92
C ASP A 134 -0.08 -15.83 -0.95
N SER A 135 1.06 -15.14 -1.13
CA SER A 135 1.13 -13.68 -1.17
C SER A 135 0.34 -13.05 -2.32
N PHE A 136 0.08 -13.78 -3.41
CA PHE A 136 -0.75 -13.28 -4.52
C PHE A 136 -2.19 -12.98 -4.09
N ARG A 137 -2.71 -13.67 -3.07
CA ARG A 137 -4.09 -13.42 -2.56
C ARG A 137 -4.26 -12.00 -1.99
N TRP A 138 -3.16 -11.33 -1.67
CA TRP A 138 -3.12 -9.97 -1.14
C TRP A 138 -2.87 -8.90 -2.20
N MET A 139 -2.88 -9.26 -3.49
CA MET A 139 -2.83 -8.28 -4.58
C MET A 139 -4.16 -7.57 -4.80
N PHE A 140 -5.27 -8.30 -4.68
CA PHE A 140 -6.58 -7.83 -5.11
C PHE A 140 -7.64 -7.99 -4.02
N ASP A 141 -8.71 -7.18 -4.14
CA ASP A 141 -9.90 -7.26 -3.28
C ASP A 141 -9.60 -7.08 -1.78
N CYS A 142 -8.47 -6.44 -1.45
CA CYS A 142 -8.02 -6.28 -0.08
C CYS A 142 -7.57 -4.85 0.19
N SER A 143 -7.40 -4.53 1.46
CA SER A 143 -6.91 -3.23 1.93
C SER A 143 -6.29 -3.37 3.30
N ARG A 144 -5.28 -2.56 3.59
CA ARG A 144 -4.87 -2.29 4.97
C ARG A 144 -5.91 -1.39 5.65
N VAL A 145 -6.05 -1.52 6.95
CA VAL A 145 -6.97 -0.74 7.79
C VAL A 145 -6.21 -0.22 9.01
N PRO A 146 -6.29 1.08 9.33
CA PRO A 146 -5.59 1.64 10.46
C PRO A 146 -6.22 1.19 11.79
N GLY A 147 -5.40 0.73 12.73
CA GLY A 147 -5.91 0.24 14.01
C GLY A 147 -5.61 1.17 15.20
N PRO A 148 -6.58 1.31 16.14
CA PRO A 148 -6.49 2.28 17.23
C PRO A 148 -5.53 1.86 18.36
N SER A 149 -5.09 0.61 18.38
CA SER A 149 -4.27 0.03 19.46
C SER A 149 -2.78 -0.07 19.10
N GLY A 150 -2.30 0.77 18.17
CA GLY A 150 -0.89 0.74 17.73
C GLY A 150 -0.56 -0.44 16.82
N ILE A 151 -1.57 -1.11 16.26
CA ILE A 151 -1.40 -2.18 15.28
C ILE A 151 -2.53 -2.09 14.25
N ASP A 152 -2.15 -2.05 12.97
CA ASP A 152 -3.08 -2.11 11.84
C ASP A 152 -3.48 -3.55 11.54
N TRP A 153 -4.39 -3.76 10.59
CA TRP A 153 -4.66 -5.09 10.06
C TRP A 153 -5.01 -5.02 8.58
N SER A 154 -4.97 -6.16 7.90
CA SER A 154 -5.40 -6.29 6.51
C SER A 154 -6.74 -7.00 6.42
N ILE A 155 -7.59 -6.52 5.54
CA ILE A 155 -8.88 -7.16 5.22
C ILE A 155 -8.88 -7.64 3.77
N THR A 156 -9.59 -8.73 3.52
CA THR A 156 -9.83 -9.25 2.17
C THR A 156 -11.32 -9.46 1.94
N HIS A 157 -11.75 -9.14 0.72
CA HIS A 157 -13.09 -9.30 0.19
C HIS A 157 -13.12 -10.34 -0.95
N ALA A 158 -11.99 -11.01 -1.23
CA ALA A 158 -11.84 -11.94 -2.34
C ALA A 158 -12.94 -13.01 -2.38
N ALA A 159 -13.35 -13.55 -1.22
CA ALA A 159 -14.42 -14.56 -1.13
C ALA A 159 -15.82 -14.03 -1.53
N SER A 160 -16.07 -12.73 -1.37
CA SER A 160 -17.33 -12.08 -1.74
C SER A 160 -17.28 -11.36 -3.09
N ALA A 161 -16.08 -11.23 -3.66
CA ALA A 161 -15.86 -10.47 -4.88
C ALA A 161 -16.33 -11.28 -6.10
N SER A 162 -16.94 -10.59 -7.07
CA SER A 162 -17.31 -11.24 -8.33
C SER A 162 -16.06 -11.65 -9.11
N HIS A 163 -16.05 -12.90 -9.57
CA HIS A 163 -15.00 -13.40 -10.46
C HIS A 163 -15.17 -12.86 -11.89
N GLU A 164 -16.42 -12.77 -12.35
CA GLU A 164 -16.75 -12.37 -13.72
C GLU A 164 -16.81 -10.85 -13.88
N ASN A 165 -17.42 -10.17 -12.92
CA ASN A 165 -17.72 -8.73 -12.96
C ASN A 165 -17.18 -8.00 -11.72
N PRO A 166 -15.85 -7.96 -11.51
CA PRO A 166 -15.27 -7.17 -10.43
C PRO A 166 -15.41 -5.67 -10.70
N HIS A 167 -15.30 -4.87 -9.65
CA HIS A 167 -15.13 -3.43 -9.77
C HIS A 167 -13.70 -3.00 -9.42
N ILE A 168 -13.27 -1.90 -10.03
CA ILE A 168 -12.09 -1.14 -9.63
C ILE A 168 -12.53 0.22 -9.11
N VAL A 169 -11.61 0.92 -8.43
CA VAL A 169 -11.81 2.33 -8.08
C VAL A 169 -10.83 3.19 -8.85
N VAL A 170 -11.34 4.25 -9.47
CA VAL A 170 -10.55 5.18 -10.28
C VAL A 170 -10.56 6.53 -9.60
N PHE A 171 -9.39 7.12 -9.37
CA PHE A 171 -9.22 8.46 -8.81
C PHE A 171 -8.82 9.45 -9.91
N ARG A 172 -9.55 10.56 -10.05
CA ARG A 172 -9.04 11.77 -10.74
C ARG A 172 -9.55 13.03 -10.09
N GLY A 173 -8.65 14.01 -9.95
CA GLY A 173 -8.95 15.24 -9.25
C GLY A 173 -9.40 15.03 -7.80
N ASN A 174 -8.84 14.02 -7.11
CA ASN A 174 -9.17 13.60 -5.75
C ASN A 174 -10.55 12.96 -5.57
N VAL A 175 -11.28 12.71 -6.65
CA VAL A 175 -12.60 12.09 -6.61
C VAL A 175 -12.45 10.65 -7.08
N PRO A 176 -12.81 9.66 -6.26
CA PRO A 176 -12.90 8.29 -6.72
C PRO A 176 -14.28 7.93 -7.29
N TRP A 177 -14.24 7.04 -8.29
CA TRP A 177 -15.42 6.44 -8.91
C TRP A 177 -15.29 4.94 -8.94
N LYS A 178 -16.41 4.26 -8.71
CA LYS A 178 -16.54 2.83 -8.94
C LYS A 178 -16.71 2.58 -10.43
N VAL A 179 -15.83 1.79 -11.01
CA VAL A 179 -15.94 1.34 -12.40
C VAL A 179 -16.16 -0.17 -12.39
N GLN A 180 -17.27 -0.61 -12.98
CA GLN A 180 -17.49 -2.02 -13.25
C GLN A 180 -16.61 -2.43 -14.42
N ALA A 181 -15.80 -3.46 -14.23
CA ALA A 181 -14.73 -3.79 -15.15
C ALA A 181 -15.04 -5.11 -15.89
N SER A 182 -16.01 -5.06 -16.79
CA SER A 182 -16.46 -6.21 -17.58
C SER A 182 -15.67 -6.44 -18.88
N SER A 183 -15.11 -5.39 -19.49
CA SER A 183 -14.32 -5.49 -20.72
C SER A 183 -13.32 -4.34 -20.90
N PHE A 184 -12.35 -4.50 -21.82
CA PHE A 184 -11.44 -3.42 -22.21
C PHE A 184 -12.19 -2.18 -22.70
N ALA A 185 -13.21 -2.35 -23.55
CA ALA A 185 -13.97 -1.23 -24.10
C ALA A 185 -14.75 -0.47 -23.03
N ASP A 186 -15.25 -1.16 -22.00
CA ASP A 186 -15.91 -0.53 -20.85
C ASP A 186 -14.92 0.31 -20.04
N LEU A 187 -13.72 -0.23 -19.80
CA LEU A 187 -12.63 0.47 -19.10
C LEU A 187 -12.16 1.70 -19.88
N GLU A 188 -11.91 1.56 -21.19
CA GLU A 188 -11.45 2.68 -22.03
C GLU A 188 -12.47 3.81 -22.05
N ARG A 189 -13.77 3.50 -22.25
CA ARG A 189 -14.83 4.51 -22.17
C ARG A 189 -14.87 5.18 -20.79
N ALA A 190 -14.75 4.41 -19.71
CA ALA A 190 -14.74 4.96 -18.36
C ALA A 190 -13.54 5.91 -18.12
N PHE A 191 -12.37 5.62 -18.70
CA PHE A 191 -11.18 6.46 -18.56
C PHE A 191 -11.17 7.69 -19.50
N GLN A 192 -11.92 7.66 -20.59
CA GLN A 192 -12.12 8.82 -21.48
C GLN A 192 -13.12 9.84 -20.93
N GLN A 193 -14.05 9.40 -20.06
CA GLN A 193 -15.09 10.26 -19.53
C GLN A 193 -14.50 11.29 -18.54
N ASP A 194 -14.82 12.56 -18.77
CA ASP A 194 -14.65 13.60 -17.75
C ASP A 194 -15.61 13.28 -16.60
N PRO A 195 -15.12 13.13 -15.35
CA PRO A 195 -15.96 12.79 -14.21
C PRO A 195 -17.10 13.76 -13.91
N GLY A 196 -17.18 14.92 -14.57
CA GLY A 196 -18.34 15.81 -14.51
C GLY A 196 -19.66 15.20 -14.97
N LEU A 197 -19.66 14.08 -15.70
CA LEU A 197 -20.87 13.47 -16.29
C LEU A 197 -21.29 12.11 -15.69
N VAL A 198 -20.49 11.52 -14.80
CA VAL A 198 -20.75 10.18 -14.23
C VAL A 198 -20.81 10.27 -12.72
N TRP A 199 -21.89 9.71 -12.14
CA TRP A 199 -22.18 9.71 -10.70
C TRP A 199 -20.93 9.47 -9.84
N SER A 200 -20.53 10.51 -9.10
CA SER A 200 -19.44 10.42 -8.13
C SER A 200 -19.91 9.71 -6.86
N MET A 201 -19.12 8.75 -6.39
CA MET A 201 -19.25 8.25 -5.02
C MET A 201 -19.02 9.39 -4.02
N PHE A 202 -18.12 10.32 -4.38
CA PHE A 202 -17.88 11.56 -3.67
C PHE A 202 -18.58 12.71 -4.41
N ASP A 203 -19.89 12.86 -4.27
CA ASP A 203 -20.51 14.18 -4.46
C ASP A 203 -19.94 15.07 -3.36
N PRO A 204 -19.15 16.12 -3.66
CA PRO A 204 -18.55 16.97 -2.64
C PRO A 204 -19.60 17.62 -1.71
N LYS A 205 -20.88 17.65 -2.10
CA LYS A 205 -22.00 18.08 -1.24
C LYS A 205 -22.44 17.01 -0.23
N LYS A 206 -22.17 15.72 -0.48
CA LYS A 206 -22.57 14.58 0.37
C LYS A 206 -21.46 14.10 1.32
N VAL A 207 -20.21 14.43 1.04
CA VAL A 207 -19.07 14.08 1.90
C VAL A 207 -19.10 14.96 3.16
N ASN A 208 -19.39 14.38 4.31
CA ASN A 208 -19.44 15.13 5.57
C ASN A 208 -18.06 15.20 6.23
N LEU A 209 -17.28 16.25 5.92
CA LEU A 209 -16.00 16.56 6.56
C LEU A 209 -16.13 17.54 7.74
N ARG A 210 -17.35 17.90 8.18
CA ARG A 210 -17.54 18.86 9.28
C ARG A 210 -17.08 18.31 10.63
N ALA A 211 -17.25 17.00 10.86
CA ALA A 211 -16.75 16.34 12.07
C ALA A 211 -15.21 16.32 12.15
N PHE A 212 -14.53 16.32 11.00
CA PHE A 212 -13.06 16.32 10.89
C PHE A 212 -12.44 17.66 11.32
N HIS A 213 -13.00 18.79 10.84
CA HIS A 213 -12.47 20.12 11.12
C HIS A 213 -12.56 20.52 12.60
N LEU A 214 -13.59 20.07 13.32
CA LEU A 214 -13.83 20.45 14.71
C LEU A 214 -12.86 19.81 15.72
N ARG A 215 -12.18 18.70 15.37
CA ARG A 215 -11.27 17.99 16.29
C ARG A 215 -9.81 17.92 15.88
N GLN A 216 -9.45 18.21 14.62
CA GLN A 216 -8.04 18.47 14.27
C GLN A 216 -7.44 19.58 15.16
N GLY A 217 -8.20 20.64 15.43
CA GLY A 217 -7.78 21.71 16.36
C GLY A 217 -7.57 21.22 17.81
N ALA A 218 -8.27 20.16 18.23
CA ALA A 218 -8.13 19.58 19.57
C ALA A 218 -6.95 18.61 19.70
N LEU A 219 -6.59 17.88 18.62
CA LEU A 219 -5.43 17.00 18.58
C LEU A 219 -4.11 17.78 18.42
N GLN A 220 -4.12 18.89 17.67
CA GLN A 220 -2.99 19.82 17.59
C GLN A 220 -2.64 20.46 18.95
N ALA A 221 -3.62 20.62 19.85
CA ALA A 221 -3.40 21.20 21.17
C ALA A 221 -2.72 20.25 22.19
N LYS A 222 -2.62 18.95 21.91
CA LYS A 222 -2.12 17.94 22.87
C LYS A 222 -0.71 17.41 22.60
N GLY A 223 -0.08 17.74 21.46
CA GLY A 223 1.25 17.25 21.10
C GLY A 223 2.28 18.38 20.93
N ARG A 224 3.23 18.51 21.87
CA ARG A 224 4.42 19.36 21.70
C ARG A 224 5.41 18.71 20.72
N HIS A 225 5.17 18.75 19.40
CA HIS A 225 6.21 18.59 18.37
C HIS A 225 5.86 19.49 17.17
N ASN A 226 6.87 20.22 16.65
CA ASN A 226 6.73 21.25 15.63
C ASN A 226 6.25 20.70 14.28
N TRP A 227 4.93 20.68 14.05
CA TRP A 227 4.31 20.35 12.75
C TRP A 227 3.71 21.57 12.04
N GLN A 228 4.33 22.75 12.21
CA GLN A 228 3.78 24.03 11.71
C GLN A 228 3.72 24.16 10.18
N THR A 229 4.26 23.23 9.40
CA THR A 229 4.27 23.31 7.93
C THR A 229 3.16 22.51 7.22
N ALA A 230 2.53 21.52 7.87
CA ALA A 230 1.44 20.74 7.26
C ALA A 230 0.05 21.31 7.59
N GLY A 231 -0.20 21.69 8.85
CA GLY A 231 -1.54 22.07 9.32
C GLY A 231 -2.07 23.44 8.88
N ARG A 232 -1.22 24.38 8.42
CA ARG A 232 -1.67 25.73 7.99
C ARG A 232 -2.27 25.78 6.58
N ARG A 233 -2.16 24.71 5.77
CA ARG A 233 -2.66 24.71 4.38
C ARG A 233 -4.01 24.01 4.19
N GLU A 234 -4.51 23.29 5.17
CA GLU A 234 -5.72 22.47 5.02
C GLU A 234 -7.02 23.29 5.11
N SER A 235 -7.02 24.42 5.84
CA SER A 235 -8.23 25.23 6.06
C SER A 235 -8.62 26.17 4.91
N HIS A 236 -7.84 26.21 3.81
CA HIS A 236 -8.07 27.11 2.66
C HIS A 236 -8.42 26.38 1.34
N ILE A 237 -8.67 25.08 1.37
CA ILE A 237 -8.85 24.26 0.14
C ILE A 237 -10.28 24.34 -0.44
N TYR A 238 -11.24 24.94 0.27
CA TYR A 238 -12.62 25.06 -0.20
C TYR A 238 -12.87 26.37 -0.96
N GLY A 239 -12.21 26.51 -2.10
CA GLY A 239 -12.43 27.62 -3.03
C GLY A 239 -12.34 27.14 -4.47
N ASN A 240 -13.50 26.88 -5.09
CA ASN A 240 -13.70 26.91 -6.55
C ASN A 240 -12.70 26.10 -7.41
N SER A 241 -12.72 24.77 -7.36
CA SER A 241 -11.95 23.97 -8.32
C SER A 241 -12.69 22.72 -8.79
N ALA A 242 -12.38 22.28 -10.00
CA ALA A 242 -12.83 21.03 -10.64
C ALA A 242 -12.30 19.76 -9.92
N HIS A 243 -11.98 19.86 -8.63
CA HIS A 243 -11.34 18.84 -7.81
C HIS A 243 -12.11 18.64 -6.50
N GLY A 244 -12.26 17.39 -6.08
CA GLY A 244 -12.85 17.03 -4.80
C GLY A 244 -11.91 17.29 -3.62
N PRO A 245 -12.42 17.16 -2.38
CA PRO A 245 -11.57 17.19 -1.20
C PRO A 245 -10.52 16.07 -1.27
N PRO A 246 -9.24 16.33 -0.91
CA PRO A 246 -8.14 15.38 -1.05
C PRO A 246 -8.15 14.31 0.05
N VAL A 247 -9.24 13.53 0.14
CA VAL A 247 -9.43 12.48 1.15
C VAL A 247 -8.36 11.39 1.09
N GLY A 248 -7.71 11.21 -0.05
CA GLY A 248 -6.56 10.32 -0.23
C GLY A 248 -5.33 10.68 0.61
N LEU A 249 -5.24 11.91 1.13
CA LEU A 249 -4.16 12.35 2.03
C LEU A 249 -4.31 11.84 3.47
N LEU A 250 -5.50 11.37 3.86
CA LEU A 250 -5.72 10.86 5.21
C LEU A 250 -4.92 9.56 5.47
N PRO A 251 -4.96 8.54 4.60
CA PRO A 251 -4.16 7.33 4.78
C PRO A 251 -2.64 7.54 4.64
N THR A 252 -2.18 8.71 4.17
CA THR A 252 -0.74 9.04 4.08
C THR A 252 -0.15 9.56 5.39
N GLN A 253 -0.98 9.81 6.41
CA GLN A 253 -0.49 10.32 7.69
C GLN A 253 0.22 9.23 8.48
N ASN A 254 0.85 9.62 9.59
CA ASN A 254 1.23 8.68 10.64
C ASN A 254 0.01 7.80 11.01
N ARG A 255 0.24 6.51 11.24
CA ARG A 255 -0.82 5.50 11.39
C ARG A 255 -1.68 5.74 12.61
N ASP A 256 -1.15 6.33 13.68
CA ASP A 256 -1.95 6.68 14.87
C ASP A 256 -2.88 7.87 14.59
N VAL A 257 -2.42 8.83 13.78
CA VAL A 257 -3.26 9.93 13.30
C VAL A 257 -4.37 9.37 12.41
N TRP A 258 -4.02 8.50 11.46
CA TRP A 258 -5.00 7.90 10.57
C TRP A 258 -6.00 7.04 11.34
N ALA A 259 -5.55 6.21 12.28
CA ALA A 259 -6.40 5.38 13.14
C ALA A 259 -7.36 6.20 14.01
N ALA A 260 -6.95 7.38 14.48
CA ALA A 260 -7.82 8.28 15.23
C ALA A 260 -8.89 8.94 14.34
N VAL A 261 -8.58 9.20 13.07
CA VAL A 261 -9.48 9.86 12.11
C VAL A 261 -10.43 8.87 11.43
N TYR A 262 -9.97 7.64 11.15
CA TYR A 262 -10.73 6.61 10.45
C TYR A 262 -12.15 6.37 11.00
N PRO A 263 -12.37 6.14 12.31
CA PRO A 263 -13.71 5.92 12.86
C PRO A 263 -14.61 7.18 12.77
N LEU A 264 -14.02 8.37 12.78
CA LEU A 264 -14.78 9.62 12.60
C LEU A 264 -15.25 9.76 11.15
N LEU A 265 -14.40 9.35 10.20
CA LEU A 265 -14.71 9.37 8.78
C LEU A 265 -15.83 8.36 8.46
N THR A 266 -15.74 7.13 8.98
CA THR A 266 -16.71 6.05 8.75
C THR A 266 -18.00 6.18 9.57
N ALA A 267 -18.08 7.11 10.52
CA ALA A 267 -19.33 7.38 11.25
C ALA A 267 -20.47 7.89 10.35
N SER A 268 -20.14 8.47 9.19
CA SER A 268 -21.13 8.79 8.15
C SER A 268 -21.42 7.54 7.32
N PRO A 269 -22.68 7.08 7.18
CA PRO A 269 -23.03 5.93 6.36
C PRO A 269 -22.58 6.06 4.90
N VAL A 270 -22.62 7.30 4.37
CA VAL A 270 -22.15 7.59 3.00
C VAL A 270 -20.65 7.36 2.89
N ASN A 271 -19.86 7.87 3.83
CA ASN A 271 -18.41 7.68 3.81
C ASN A 271 -18.03 6.21 4.05
N ALA A 272 -18.79 5.50 4.89
CA ALA A 272 -18.58 4.09 5.15
C ALA A 272 -18.78 3.23 3.89
N ASP A 273 -19.86 3.47 3.13
CA ASP A 273 -20.15 2.76 1.86
C ASP A 273 -19.05 2.99 0.81
N ILE A 274 -18.58 4.23 0.74
CA ILE A 274 -17.48 4.63 -0.12
C ILE A 274 -16.18 3.90 0.25
N ILE A 275 -15.78 3.94 1.53
CA ILE A 275 -14.56 3.29 2.00
C ILE A 275 -14.66 1.79 1.81
N HIS A 276 -15.82 1.20 2.07
CA HIS A 276 -16.10 -0.20 1.77
C HIS A 276 -15.92 -0.49 0.27
N THR A 277 -16.37 0.39 -0.62
CA THR A 277 -16.15 0.22 -2.07
C THR A 277 -14.67 0.24 -2.43
N ILE A 278 -13.89 1.17 -1.85
CA ILE A 278 -12.44 1.23 -2.07
C ILE A 278 -11.76 -0.04 -1.56
N HIS A 279 -12.11 -0.47 -0.35
CA HIS A 279 -11.55 -1.66 0.28
C HIS A 279 -11.85 -2.94 -0.51
N SER A 280 -13.08 -3.09 -1.00
CA SER A 280 -13.55 -4.25 -1.77
C SER A 280 -13.18 -4.22 -3.26
N ALA A 281 -12.65 -3.12 -3.78
CA ALA A 281 -12.23 -3.04 -5.19
C ALA A 281 -11.11 -4.04 -5.50
N ALA A 282 -11.05 -4.54 -6.73
CA ALA A 282 -9.92 -5.36 -7.16
C ALA A 282 -8.59 -4.61 -6.96
N PHE A 283 -8.51 -3.38 -7.44
CA PHE A 283 -7.36 -2.47 -7.24
C PHE A 283 -7.81 -1.02 -7.51
N CYS A 284 -6.89 -0.07 -7.28
CA CYS A 284 -7.11 1.33 -7.61
C CYS A 284 -6.36 1.74 -8.90
N VAL A 285 -6.90 2.72 -9.62
CA VAL A 285 -6.24 3.40 -10.74
C VAL A 285 -6.30 4.89 -10.48
N SER A 286 -5.17 5.59 -10.61
CA SER A 286 -5.09 7.04 -10.41
C SER A 286 -4.73 7.69 -11.73
N LEU A 287 -5.63 8.53 -12.26
CA LEU A 287 -5.39 9.32 -13.46
C LEU A 287 -4.91 10.70 -13.04
N ASP A 288 -3.61 10.95 -13.25
CA ASP A 288 -2.92 12.11 -12.73
C ASP A 288 -2.56 13.11 -13.82
N ALA A 289 -2.52 14.38 -13.41
CA ALA A 289 -1.90 15.42 -14.23
C ALA A 289 -0.40 15.12 -14.43
N ALA A 290 0.15 15.51 -15.58
CA ALA A 290 1.55 15.31 -15.91
C ALA A 290 2.48 15.78 -14.78
N HIS A 291 3.56 15.03 -14.56
CA HIS A 291 4.60 15.38 -13.60
C HIS A 291 5.64 16.30 -14.25
N PRO A 292 6.45 17.04 -13.44
CA PRO A 292 7.58 17.78 -13.98
C PRO A 292 8.51 16.83 -14.78
N PRO A 293 8.96 17.23 -15.99
CA PRO A 293 9.85 16.38 -16.77
C PRO A 293 11.17 16.18 -16.02
N ASP A 294 11.81 15.05 -16.27
CA ASP A 294 13.17 14.79 -15.83
C ASP A 294 14.17 15.46 -16.77
N ALA A 295 15.22 16.04 -16.20
CA ALA A 295 16.27 16.69 -16.99
C ALA A 295 17.11 15.67 -17.79
N ASP A 296 17.22 14.45 -17.27
CA ASP A 296 17.88 13.30 -17.92
C ASP A 296 16.91 12.11 -17.91
N PRO A 297 16.44 11.65 -19.09
CA PRO A 297 15.56 10.48 -19.19
C PRO A 297 16.14 9.18 -18.61
N HIS A 298 17.46 9.06 -18.52
CA HIS A 298 18.12 7.91 -17.88
C HIS A 298 18.17 8.01 -16.36
N ARG A 299 17.72 9.13 -15.79
CA ARG A 299 17.63 9.39 -14.35
C ARG A 299 16.25 9.95 -14.00
N PRO A 300 15.19 9.13 -14.05
CA PRO A 300 13.80 9.57 -13.93
C PRO A 300 13.40 9.87 -12.48
N VAL A 301 14.06 10.85 -11.84
CA VAL A 301 13.91 11.18 -10.43
C VAL A 301 12.54 11.81 -10.14
N ASN A 302 12.08 12.74 -10.97
CA ASN A 302 10.77 13.38 -10.82
C ASN A 302 9.65 12.36 -11.05
N PHE A 303 9.78 11.50 -12.05
CA PHE A 303 8.83 10.39 -12.25
C PHE A 303 8.80 9.43 -11.05
N SER A 304 9.97 9.04 -10.53
CA SER A 304 10.09 8.20 -9.34
C SER A 304 9.41 8.83 -8.11
N ARG A 305 9.66 10.13 -7.87
CA ARG A 305 9.00 10.88 -6.78
C ARG A 305 7.49 10.98 -6.97
N ALA A 306 7.04 11.15 -8.22
CA ALA A 306 5.63 11.23 -8.56
C ALA A 306 4.90 9.92 -8.23
N LEU A 307 5.48 8.78 -8.61
CA LEU A 307 4.95 7.46 -8.28
C LEU A 307 5.01 7.15 -6.78
N TRP A 308 6.14 7.45 -6.12
CA TRP A 308 6.37 7.02 -4.74
C TRP A 308 5.60 7.82 -3.70
N HIS A 309 5.59 9.15 -3.83
CA HIS A 309 5.07 10.04 -2.79
C HIS A 309 4.29 11.22 -3.39
N GLY A 310 3.77 11.09 -4.61
CA GLY A 310 2.95 12.12 -5.26
C GLY A 310 3.70 13.39 -5.64
N GLY A 311 5.01 13.28 -5.87
CA GLY A 311 5.84 14.35 -6.40
C GLY A 311 6.20 15.43 -5.37
N LYS A 312 6.68 16.59 -5.85
CA LYS A 312 7.12 17.68 -4.97
C LYS A 312 5.94 18.21 -4.14
N GLY A 313 6.03 18.02 -2.82
CA GLY A 313 4.99 18.43 -1.87
C GLY A 313 3.80 17.48 -1.78
N GLY A 314 3.87 16.29 -2.40
CA GLY A 314 2.93 15.19 -2.19
C GLY A 314 1.48 15.44 -2.59
N LYS A 315 1.20 16.49 -3.36
CA LYS A 315 -0.18 16.88 -3.71
C LYS A 315 -0.95 15.79 -4.45
N ALA A 316 -0.27 15.02 -5.30
CA ALA A 316 -0.89 13.94 -6.06
C ALA A 316 -1.36 12.76 -5.17
N LEU A 317 -0.88 12.65 -3.93
CA LEU A 317 -1.37 11.64 -2.99
C LEU A 317 -2.85 11.84 -2.62
N GLY A 318 -3.41 13.05 -2.79
CA GLY A 318 -4.85 13.27 -2.66
C GLY A 318 -5.68 12.49 -3.68
N ASN A 319 -5.06 12.11 -4.79
CA ASN A 319 -5.61 11.29 -5.85
C ASN A 319 -5.20 9.82 -5.71
N ARG A 320 -4.97 9.32 -4.49
CA ARG A 320 -4.57 7.95 -4.16
C ARG A 320 -5.39 7.39 -2.99
N TRP A 321 -5.36 6.07 -2.83
CA TRP A 321 -5.68 5.41 -1.58
C TRP A 321 -4.54 4.48 -1.20
N VAL A 322 -3.64 4.97 -0.33
CA VAL A 322 -2.34 4.31 -0.08
C VAL A 322 -2.44 3.04 0.76
N ASP A 323 -3.57 2.82 1.43
CA ASP A 323 -3.85 1.55 2.11
C ASP A 323 -4.22 0.41 1.13
N LYS A 324 -4.38 0.72 -0.17
CA LYS A 324 -4.67 -0.29 -1.20
C LYS A 324 -3.36 -0.99 -1.62
N PRO A 325 -3.29 -2.33 -1.58
CA PRO A 325 -2.09 -3.08 -1.96
C PRO A 325 -1.61 -2.82 -3.38
N VAL A 326 -2.54 -2.63 -4.33
CA VAL A 326 -2.22 -2.32 -5.73
C VAL A 326 -2.93 -1.05 -6.16
N SER A 327 -2.13 -0.04 -6.53
CA SER A 327 -2.61 1.20 -7.14
C SER A 327 -1.80 1.52 -8.40
N PHE A 328 -2.42 1.37 -9.58
CA PHE A 328 -1.83 1.84 -10.83
C PHE A 328 -1.95 3.35 -10.95
N ILE A 329 -0.96 3.98 -11.56
CA ILE A 329 -0.88 5.43 -11.76
C ILE A 329 -0.63 5.65 -13.24
N VAL A 330 -1.48 6.45 -13.88
CA VAL A 330 -1.34 6.82 -15.30
C VAL A 330 -1.43 8.34 -15.40
N TYR A 331 -0.44 8.95 -16.02
CA TYR A 331 -0.37 10.39 -16.19
C TYR A 331 -0.96 10.83 -17.55
N ASP A 332 -1.30 12.11 -17.68
CA ASP A 332 -1.82 12.69 -18.93
C ASP A 332 -0.87 12.60 -20.13
N ASP A 333 0.42 12.32 -19.91
CA ASP A 333 1.41 12.04 -20.97
C ASP A 333 1.55 10.52 -21.29
N ALA A 334 0.64 9.70 -20.74
CA ALA A 334 0.61 8.25 -20.83
C ALA A 334 1.81 7.51 -20.17
N SER A 335 2.70 8.23 -19.49
CA SER A 335 3.63 7.57 -18.56
C SER A 335 2.82 6.88 -17.45
N ALA A 336 3.34 5.75 -16.94
CA ALA A 336 2.58 4.93 -16.00
C ALA A 336 3.48 4.16 -15.05
N GLY A 337 2.95 3.82 -13.90
CA GLY A 337 3.59 2.95 -12.95
C GLY A 337 2.59 2.36 -11.96
N ILE A 338 3.14 1.78 -10.90
CA ILE A 338 2.39 1.17 -9.82
C ILE A 338 3.00 1.63 -8.49
N MET A 339 2.13 1.81 -7.50
CA MET A 339 2.50 1.95 -6.10
C MET A 339 1.85 0.80 -5.32
N CYS A 340 2.63 0.18 -4.44
CA CYS A 340 2.23 -1.03 -3.72
C CYS A 340 2.37 -0.86 -2.21
N GLU A 341 1.35 -1.29 -1.46
CA GLU A 341 1.43 -1.42 0.00
C GLU A 341 2.05 -2.78 0.35
N HIS A 342 3.09 -2.77 1.19
CA HIS A 342 4.01 -3.91 1.35
C HIS A 342 3.58 -4.90 2.45
N SER A 343 2.59 -4.57 3.30
CA SER A 343 2.39 -5.29 4.56
C SER A 343 2.07 -6.78 4.43
N MET A 344 1.35 -7.16 3.36
CA MET A 344 0.96 -8.55 3.10
C MET A 344 1.50 -9.09 1.76
N MET A 345 2.25 -8.26 1.03
CA MET A 345 2.69 -8.55 -0.33
C MET A 345 4.10 -8.02 -0.57
N ASP A 346 5.01 -8.94 -0.87
CA ASP A 346 6.38 -8.62 -1.26
C ASP A 346 6.49 -8.14 -2.71
N GLY A 347 7.70 -7.78 -3.14
CA GLY A 347 7.94 -7.40 -4.53
C GLY A 347 7.83 -8.55 -5.56
N THR A 348 7.75 -9.82 -5.14
CA THR A 348 7.69 -10.96 -6.08
C THR A 348 6.34 -11.11 -6.79
N PRO A 349 5.18 -10.96 -6.12
CA PRO A 349 3.88 -10.92 -6.81
C PRO A 349 3.64 -9.71 -7.72
N THR A 350 4.34 -8.60 -7.49
CA THR A 350 4.17 -7.34 -8.24
C THR A 350 4.80 -7.43 -9.62
#